data_AF-A0A9D2MV89-F1
#
_entry.id   AF-A0A9D2MV89-F1
#
_cell.length_a   1.000
_cell.length_b   1.000
_cell.length_c   1.000
_cell.angle_alpha   90.00
_cell.angle_beta   90.00
_cell.angle_gamma   90.00
#
_symmetry.space_group_name_H-M   'P 1'
#
loop_
_entity.id
_entity.type
_entity.pdbx_description
1 polymer ?
#
loop_
_entity_poly.entity_id
_entity_poly.type
_entity_poly.pdbx_seq_one_letter_code
_entity_poly.pdbx_strand_id
1 'polypeptide(L)'
;MDKERLKAAGIDADGALERLMGSEALMARLFRKFLEDGTFAALLESVNAGEKEEALKASHTLKGMCGNLSMDRLYRLFTAQVDLMRSEDWDGAAAMMPQISAAYEEAVSAIRDCFG
;
A
#
# COMPACT_ATOMS: atom_id res chain seq x y z
N MET A 1 0.39 -15.82 13.35
CA MET A 1 -0.10 -14.76 12.45
C MET A 1 -1.60 -14.58 12.69
N ASP A 2 -2.04 -13.40 13.12
CA ASP A 2 -3.46 -13.09 13.30
C ASP A 2 -4.07 -12.69 11.95
N LYS A 3 -4.65 -13.68 11.24
CA LYS A 3 -5.23 -13.48 9.91
C LYS A 3 -6.47 -12.59 9.93
N GLU A 4 -7.25 -12.61 11.01
CA GLU A 4 -8.45 -11.76 11.11
C GLU A 4 -8.08 -10.29 11.25
N ARG A 5 -7.01 -9.98 11.99
CA ARG A 5 -6.46 -8.62 12.06
C ARG A 5 -5.95 -8.13 10.71
N LEU A 6 -5.19 -8.96 9.98
CA LEU A 6 -4.71 -8.63 8.63
C LEU A 6 -5.88 -8.40 7.67
N LYS A 7 -6.89 -9.27 7.72
CA LYS A 7 -8.10 -9.17 6.90
C LYS A 7 -8.90 -7.91 7.21
N ALA A 8 -9.03 -7.52 8.48
CA ALA A 8 -9.69 -6.27 8.88
C ALA A 8 -8.97 -5.03 8.31
N ALA A 9 -7.64 -5.08 8.19
CA ALA A 9 -6.85 -4.05 7.52
C ALA A 9 -6.85 -4.15 5.97
N GLY A 10 -7.61 -5.10 5.40
CA GLY A 10 -7.73 -5.30 3.96
C GLY A 10 -6.54 -6.02 3.33
N ILE A 11 -5.87 -6.90 4.08
CA ILE A 11 -4.77 -7.76 3.64
C ILE A 11 -5.27 -9.21 3.56
N ASP A 12 -5.26 -9.79 2.36
CA ASP A 12 -5.53 -11.21 2.15
C ASP A 12 -4.27 -12.04 2.44
N ALA A 13 -4.15 -12.50 3.69
CA ALA A 13 -3.01 -13.29 4.12
C ALA A 13 -2.91 -14.64 3.38
N ASP A 14 -4.04 -15.26 3.01
CA ASP A 14 -4.03 -16.56 2.32
C ASP A 14 -3.61 -16.38 0.86
N GLY A 15 -4.16 -15.38 0.16
CA GLY A 15 -3.73 -15.02 -1.19
C GLY A 15 -2.29 -14.54 -1.24
N ALA A 16 -1.80 -13.84 -0.21
CA ALA A 16 -0.39 -13.47 -0.11
C ALA A 16 0.50 -14.71 0.07
N LEU A 17 0.07 -15.68 0.87
CA LEU A 17 0.84 -16.91 1.11
C LEU A 17 0.92 -17.77 -0.15
N GLU A 18 -0.19 -17.88 -0.90
CA GLU A 18 -0.24 -18.58 -2.18
C GLU A 18 0.71 -17.96 -3.21
N ARG A 19 0.67 -16.62 -3.37
CA ARG A 19 1.59 -15.88 -4.26
C ARG A 19 3.07 -16.06 -3.89
N LEU A 20 3.33 -16.31 -2.60
CA LEU A 20 4.67 -16.51 -2.05
C LEU A 20 5.02 -18.01 -1.89
N MET A 21 4.37 -18.87 -2.67
CA MET A 21 4.67 -20.31 -2.77
C MET A 21 4.53 -21.04 -1.42
N GLY A 22 3.61 -20.60 -0.56
CA GLY A 22 3.42 -21.18 0.77
C GLY A 22 4.46 -20.74 1.81
N SER A 23 5.36 -19.80 1.49
CA SER A 23 6.48 -19.45 2.37
C SER A 23 6.12 -18.32 3.36
N GLU A 24 5.79 -18.69 4.59
CA GLU A 24 5.58 -17.73 5.69
C GLU A 24 6.84 -16.90 5.99
N ALA A 25 8.02 -17.50 5.86
CA ALA A 25 9.29 -16.81 6.06
C ALA A 25 9.52 -15.71 5.00
N LEU A 26 9.21 -15.99 3.73
CA LEU A 26 9.27 -15.00 2.67
C LEU A 26 8.24 -13.89 2.89
N MET A 27 7.01 -14.26 3.25
CA MET A 27 5.95 -13.32 3.59
C MET A 27 6.38 -12.36 4.71
N ALA A 28 6.83 -12.88 5.85
CA ALA A 28 7.27 -12.06 6.97
C ALA A 28 8.41 -11.11 6.56
N ARG A 29 9.36 -11.59 5.74
CA ARG A 29 10.45 -10.75 5.22
C ARG A 29 9.94 -9.61 4.35
N LEU A 30 8.99 -9.87 3.46
CA LEU A 30 8.45 -8.84 2.56
C LEU A 30 7.57 -7.83 3.31
N PHE A 31 6.78 -8.28 4.29
CA PHE A 31 6.02 -7.38 5.14
C PHE A 31 6.91 -6.47 5.99
N ARG A 32 8.02 -6.99 6.54
CA ARG A 32 9.00 -6.13 7.23
C ARG A 32 9.64 -5.11 6.28
N LYS A 33 10.00 -5.53 5.06
CA LYS A 33 10.50 -4.60 4.04
C LYS A 33 9.48 -3.51 3.69
N PHE A 34 8.19 -3.84 3.64
CA PHE A 34 7.13 -2.85 3.45
C PHE A 34 7.06 -1.84 4.60
N LEU A 35 7.27 -2.27 5.85
CA LEU A 35 7.34 -1.37 7.01
C LEU A 35 8.54 -0.41 6.99
N GLU A 36 9.62 -0.81 6.32
CA GLU A 36 10.86 -0.03 6.17
C GLU A 36 10.86 0.84 4.90
N ASP A 37 9.86 0.68 4.03
CA ASP A 37 9.79 1.35 2.75
C ASP A 37 9.39 2.83 2.90
N GLY A 38 10.18 3.72 2.28
CA GLY A 38 9.98 5.17 2.33
C GLY A 38 9.03 5.72 1.26
N THR A 39 8.47 4.89 0.38
CA THR A 39 7.70 5.35 -0.78
C THR A 39 6.42 6.08 -0.37
N PHE A 40 5.79 5.68 0.74
CA PHE A 40 4.59 6.37 1.22
C PHE A 40 4.89 7.78 1.74
N ALA A 41 6.01 7.98 2.43
CA ALA A 41 6.47 9.31 2.82
C ALA A 41 6.77 10.17 1.59
N ALA A 42 7.48 9.62 0.60
CA ALA A 42 7.75 10.31 -0.66
C ALA A 42 6.46 10.70 -1.41
N LEU A 43 5.42 9.86 -1.39
CA LEU A 43 4.11 10.20 -1.96
C LEU A 43 3.47 11.40 -1.24
N LEU A 44 3.47 11.41 0.10
CA LEU A 44 2.93 12.52 0.88
C LEU A 44 3.64 13.84 0.55
N GLU A 45 4.97 13.82 0.49
CA GLU A 45 5.78 14.97 0.14
C GLU A 45 5.48 15.45 -1.28
N SER A 46 5.47 14.55 -2.26
CA SER A 46 5.25 14.89 -3.68
C SER A 46 3.85 15.48 -3.90
N VAL A 47 2.81 14.92 -3.27
CA VAL A 47 1.44 15.45 -3.37
C VAL A 47 1.35 16.85 -2.74
N ASN A 48 1.97 17.06 -1.57
CA ASN A 48 1.99 18.37 -0.90
C ASN A 48 2.78 19.43 -1.68
N ALA A 49 3.86 19.03 -2.36
CA ALA A 49 4.69 19.90 -3.19
C ALA A 49 4.10 20.15 -4.59
N GLY A 50 3.07 19.40 -5.00
CA GLY A 50 2.51 19.45 -6.36
C GLY A 50 3.41 18.81 -7.41
N GLU A 51 4.33 17.94 -7.00
CA GLU A 51 5.29 17.23 -7.85
C GLU A 51 4.61 16.02 -8.53
N LYS A 52 4.04 16.29 -9.70
CA LYS A 52 3.16 15.36 -10.43
C LYS A 52 3.83 14.05 -10.82
N GLU A 53 5.05 14.11 -11.36
CA GLU A 53 5.76 12.92 -11.85
C GLU A 53 6.18 12.01 -10.69
N GLU A 54 6.69 12.63 -9.63
CA GLU A 54 7.12 12.00 -8.39
C GLU A 54 5.94 11.35 -7.67
N ALA A 55 4.80 12.06 -7.57
CA ALA A 55 3.58 11.52 -6.98
C ALA A 55 3.06 10.29 -7.76
N LEU A 56 3.03 10.36 -9.09
CA LEU A 56 2.63 9.23 -9.93
C LEU A 56 3.57 8.04 -9.77
N LYS A 57 4.89 8.28 -9.76
CA LYS A 57 5.90 7.24 -9.59
C LYS A 57 5.76 6.56 -8.22
N ALA A 58 5.59 7.33 -7.15
CA ALA A 58 5.40 6.81 -5.80
C ALA A 58 4.11 5.99 -5.68
N SER A 59 2.98 6.54 -6.16
CA SER A 59 1.69 5.83 -6.16
C SER A 59 1.73 4.54 -6.99
N HIS A 60 2.41 4.54 -8.15
CA HIS A 60 2.57 3.35 -8.98
C HIS A 60 3.42 2.27 -8.30
N THR A 61 4.47 2.68 -7.59
CA THR A 61 5.33 1.76 -6.82
C THR A 61 4.54 1.11 -5.68
N LEU A 62 3.78 1.90 -4.92
CA LEU A 62 2.92 1.43 -3.84
C LEU A 62 1.83 0.48 -4.36
N LYS A 63 1.21 0.79 -5.51
CA LYS A 63 0.28 -0.12 -6.19
C LYS A 63 0.91 -1.49 -6.44
N GLY A 64 2.13 -1.53 -6.98
CA GLY A 64 2.85 -2.77 -7.25
C GLY A 64 3.15 -3.58 -5.99
N MET A 65 3.64 -2.92 -4.93
CA MET A 65 3.91 -3.58 -3.66
C MET A 65 2.63 -4.17 -3.04
N CYS A 66 1.55 -3.39 -3.00
CA CYS A 66 0.28 -3.84 -2.45
C CYS A 66 -0.30 -5.01 -3.24
N GLY A 67 -0.15 -5.03 -4.57
CA GLY A 67 -0.58 -6.14 -5.41
C GLY A 67 0.19 -7.44 -5.15
N ASN A 68 1.51 -7.35 -4.95
CA ASN A 68 2.35 -8.51 -4.66
C ASN A 68 2.09 -9.11 -3.27
N LEU A 69 1.66 -8.27 -2.31
CA LEU A 69 1.39 -8.66 -0.93
C LEU A 69 -0.10 -8.88 -0.63
N SER A 70 -0.95 -8.89 -1.66
CA SER A 70 -2.41 -9.05 -1.53
C SER A 70 -3.04 -8.07 -0.52
N MET A 71 -2.53 -6.83 -0.51
CA MET A 71 -3.07 -5.73 0.30
C MET A 71 -4.24 -5.09 -0.46
N ASP A 72 -5.31 -5.85 -0.67
CA ASP A 72 -6.40 -5.55 -1.61
C ASP A 72 -7.01 -4.15 -1.44
N ARG A 73 -7.21 -3.69 -0.20
CA ARG A 73 -7.75 -2.34 0.05
C ARG A 73 -6.82 -1.26 -0.48
N LEU A 74 -5.54 -1.30 -0.10
CA LEU A 74 -4.55 -0.34 -0.58
C LEU A 74 -4.29 -0.47 -2.09
N TYR A 75 -4.26 -1.69 -2.61
CA TYR A 75 -4.10 -1.94 -4.05
C TYR A 75 -5.19 -1.24 -4.86
N ARG A 76 -6.46 -1.34 -4.44
CA ARG A 76 -7.57 -0.63 -5.09
C ARG A 76 -7.44 0.88 -4.98
N LEU A 77 -7.06 1.40 -3.81
CA LEU A 77 -6.89 2.84 -3.61
C LEU A 77 -5.76 3.42 -4.47
N PHE A 78 -4.59 2.80 -4.48
CA PHE A 78 -3.48 3.24 -5.33
C PHE A 78 -3.76 3.04 -6.82
N THR A 79 -4.58 2.04 -7.19
CA THR A 79 -5.04 1.90 -8.59
C THR A 79 -5.89 3.08 -9.01
N ALA A 80 -6.91 3.43 -8.22
CA ALA A 80 -7.76 4.58 -8.50
C ALA A 80 -6.97 5.91 -8.49
N GLN A 81 -6.03 6.09 -7.55
CA GLN A 81 -5.17 7.27 -7.52
C GLN A 81 -4.30 7.39 -8.77
N VAL A 82 -3.66 6.29 -9.20
CA VAL A 82 -2.88 6.26 -10.46
C VAL A 82 -3.76 6.57 -11.67
N ASP A 83 -4.99 6.06 -11.70
CA ASP A 83 -5.90 6.29 -12.82
C ASP A 83 -6.32 7.76 -12.91
N LEU A 84 -6.62 8.42 -11.78
CA LEU A 84 -6.88 9.87 -11.72
C LEU A 84 -5.68 10.70 -12.18
N MET A 85 -4.47 10.37 -11.70
CA MET A 85 -3.24 11.04 -12.13
C MET A 85 -3.01 10.90 -13.64
N ARG A 86 -3.30 9.72 -14.21
CA ARG A 86 -3.19 9.45 -15.66
C ARG A 86 -4.25 10.16 -16.50
N SER A 87 -5.41 10.46 -15.94
CA SER A 87 -6.43 11.29 -16.58
C SER A 87 -6.22 12.80 -16.32
N GLU A 88 -5.07 13.18 -15.78
CA GLU A 88 -4.73 14.56 -15.39
C GLU A 88 -5.63 15.18 -14.31
N ASP A 89 -6.40 14.36 -13.59
CA ASP A 89 -7.21 14.78 -12.44
C ASP A 89 -6.36 14.74 -11.15
N TRP A 90 -5.47 15.72 -11.03
CA TRP A 90 -4.53 15.83 -9.91
C TRP A 90 -5.22 16.22 -8.61
N ASP A 91 -6.26 17.05 -8.68
CA ASP A 91 -7.03 17.46 -7.51
C ASP A 91 -7.83 16.27 -6.95
N GLY A 92 -8.45 15.46 -7.82
CA GLY A 92 -9.09 14.21 -7.44
C GLY A 92 -8.10 13.22 -6.83
N ALA A 93 -6.93 13.05 -7.44
CA ALA A 93 -5.89 12.17 -6.92
C ALA A 93 -5.35 12.60 -5.54
N ALA A 94 -5.19 13.91 -5.32
CA ALA A 94 -4.79 14.48 -4.04
C ALA A 94 -5.90 14.34 -2.98
N ALA A 95 -7.17 14.50 -3.36
CA ALA A 95 -8.32 14.32 -2.49
C ALA A 95 -8.46 12.89 -1.94
N MET A 96 -7.82 11.89 -2.57
CA MET A 96 -7.76 10.52 -2.06
C MET A 96 -6.80 10.33 -0.87
N MET A 97 -5.85 11.24 -0.67
CA MET A 97 -4.77 11.07 0.32
C MET A 97 -5.28 10.80 1.75
N PRO A 98 -6.30 11.48 2.29
CA PRO A 98 -6.82 11.16 3.62
C PRO A 98 -7.30 9.70 3.76
N GLN A 99 -7.99 9.18 2.75
CA GLN A 99 -8.46 7.79 2.75
C GLN A 99 -7.30 6.80 2.60
N ILE A 100 -6.31 7.12 1.76
CA ILE A 100 -5.11 6.31 1.57
C ILE A 100 -4.29 6.26 2.86
N SER A 101 -4.04 7.40 3.50
CA SER A 101 -3.28 7.48 4.76
C SER A 101 -3.92 6.65 5.86
N ALA A 102 -5.23 6.76 6.06
CA ALA A 102 -5.94 5.94 7.05
C ALA A 102 -5.79 4.44 6.76
N ALA A 103 -6.00 4.01 5.51
CA ALA A 103 -5.84 2.62 5.13
C ALA A 103 -4.39 2.13 5.28
N TYR A 104 -3.41 2.99 5.01
CA TYR A 104 -1.98 2.67 5.13
C TYR A 104 -1.59 2.49 6.61
N GLU A 105 -2.03 3.38 7.48
CA GLU A 105 -1.81 3.30 8.93
C GLU A 105 -2.43 2.03 9.54
N GLU A 106 -3.67 1.70 9.16
CA GLU A 106 -4.34 0.46 9.56
C GLU A 106 -3.54 -0.78 9.14
N ALA A 107 -3.07 -0.81 7.89
CA ALA A 107 -2.24 -1.90 7.36
C ALA A 107 -0.90 -2.02 8.08
N VAL A 108 -0.19 -0.90 8.30
CA VAL A 108 1.07 -0.84 9.03
C VAL A 108 0.90 -1.35 10.47
N SER A 109 -0.17 -0.93 11.15
CA SER A 109 -0.47 -1.42 12.51
C SER A 109 -0.72 -2.94 12.52
N ALA A 110 -1.54 -3.44 11.60
CA ALA A 110 -1.82 -4.88 11.51
C ALA A 110 -0.56 -5.71 11.20
N ILE A 111 0.30 -5.20 10.30
CA ILE A 111 1.56 -5.85 9.96
C ILE A 111 2.54 -5.85 11.15
N ARG A 112 2.70 -4.73 11.85
CA ARG A 112 3.56 -4.64 13.04
C ARG A 112 3.13 -5.62 14.13
N ASP A 113 1.84 -5.74 14.38
CA ASP A 113 1.34 -6.65 15.41
C ASP A 113 1.51 -8.14 15.03
N CYS A 114 1.60 -8.45 13.73
CA CYS A 114 1.79 -9.82 13.25
C CYS A 114 3.26 -10.21 13.01
N PHE A 115 4.12 -9.24 12.67
CA PHE A 115 5.46 -9.50 12.12
C PHE A 115 6.57 -8.57 12.64
N GLY A 116 6.22 -7.56 13.44
CA GLY A 116 7.14 -6.63 14.09
C GLY A 116 7.83 -7.18 15.33
#